data_AF-A0A2W4WPS5-F1
#
_entry.id   AF-A0A2W4WPS5-F1
#
_cell.length_a   1.000
_cell.length_b   1.000
_cell.length_c   1.000
_cell.angle_alpha   90.00
_cell.angle_beta   90.00
_cell.angle_gamma   90.00
#
_symmetry.space_group_name_H-M   'P 1'
#
loop_
_entity.id
_entity.type
_entity.pdbx_description
1 polymer ?
#
loop_
_entity_poly.entity_id
_entity_poly.type
_entity_poly.pdbx_seq_one_letter_code
_entity_poly.pdbx_strand_id
1 'polypeptide(L)'
;MTERASTNNTRLPSAVRDLATHLGVKPGHNRSTVTLTQTGRMKAKIDAKSWLAFTAEQSISTQTCAFDWRAQAGPFGVVSGRDALKDGEGRFDIMALGFIPIARAARSAALVRGELMRYLAELAWAPDAILKNTALRWREGGAGEILVGAGAGETAVEVVLSLDTEGRIAGAFAGDRPRSATAPFLPTPWRGRFSDYRRHEGRWLPFAGEVGWEIEGEEHLYWQARVERWGMN
;
A
#
# COMPACT_ATOMS: atom_id res chain seq x y z
N MET A 1 -3.11 27.41 -34.18
CA MET A 1 -2.45 26.20 -34.70
C MET A 1 -2.35 25.25 -33.52
N THR A 2 -3.30 24.32 -33.42
CA THR A 2 -3.50 23.39 -32.31
C THR A 2 -2.45 22.29 -32.35
N GLU A 3 -1.58 22.25 -31.36
CA GLU A 3 -0.62 21.16 -31.18
C GLU A 3 -1.34 19.99 -30.49
N ARG A 4 -1.75 19.01 -31.30
CA ARG A 4 -2.02 17.64 -30.83
C ARG A 4 -0.72 16.85 -30.97
N ALA A 5 -0.26 16.26 -29.88
CA ALA A 5 0.31 14.92 -29.73
C ALA A 5 1.09 14.89 -28.41
N SER A 6 0.89 13.94 -27.50
CA SER A 6 0.96 12.51 -27.77
C SER A 6 0.31 11.74 -26.62
N THR A 7 -0.76 11.01 -26.91
CA THR A 7 -1.27 9.95 -26.03
C THR A 7 -0.24 8.83 -26.07
N ASN A 8 0.67 8.83 -25.10
CA ASN A 8 1.70 7.81 -24.96
C ASN A 8 1.00 6.47 -24.67
N ASN A 9 0.82 5.64 -25.70
CA ASN A 9 0.34 4.27 -25.56
C ASN A 9 1.52 3.41 -25.08
N THR A 10 1.96 3.64 -23.84
CA THR A 10 3.14 2.97 -23.29
C THR A 10 2.77 1.54 -22.95
N ARG A 11 3.15 0.62 -23.83
CA ARG A 11 3.13 -0.82 -23.55
C ARG A 11 3.86 -1.05 -22.23
N LEU A 12 3.27 -1.80 -21.29
CA LEU A 12 3.91 -2.18 -20.02
C LEU A 12 5.34 -2.73 -20.29
N PRO A 13 6.33 -2.51 -19.41
CA PRO A 13 7.62 -3.20 -19.52
C PRO A 13 7.44 -4.73 -19.48
N SER A 14 8.35 -5.47 -20.11
CA SER A 14 8.30 -6.95 -20.11
C SER A 14 8.36 -7.50 -18.71
N ALA A 15 9.29 -7.01 -17.88
CA ALA A 15 9.44 -7.46 -16.49
C ALA A 15 8.15 -7.31 -15.67
N VAL A 16 7.35 -6.27 -15.97
CA VAL A 16 6.09 -5.99 -15.27
C VAL A 16 4.98 -6.95 -15.72
N ARG A 17 4.92 -7.28 -17.02
CA ARG A 17 4.01 -8.32 -17.52
C ARG A 17 4.38 -9.70 -16.98
N ASP A 18 5.66 -9.99 -16.90
CA ASP A 18 6.19 -11.25 -16.39
C ASP A 18 5.87 -11.37 -14.90
N LEU A 19 6.07 -10.30 -14.11
CA LEU A 19 5.64 -10.22 -12.72
C LEU A 19 4.14 -10.52 -12.57
N ALA A 20 3.28 -9.83 -13.31
CA ALA A 20 1.84 -10.05 -13.21
C ALA A 20 1.45 -11.50 -13.55
N THR A 21 2.04 -12.05 -14.60
CA THR A 21 1.81 -13.45 -15.03
C THR A 21 2.28 -14.41 -13.94
N HIS A 22 3.47 -14.19 -13.39
CA HIS A 22 4.05 -14.99 -12.32
C HIS A 22 3.17 -14.98 -11.06
N LEU A 23 2.68 -13.80 -10.66
CA LEU A 23 1.75 -13.63 -9.54
C LEU A 23 0.35 -14.23 -9.80
N GLY A 24 0.09 -14.77 -10.99
CA GLY A 24 -1.15 -15.47 -11.33
C GLY A 24 -2.28 -14.56 -11.82
N VAL A 25 -1.97 -13.33 -12.23
CA VAL A 25 -2.96 -12.40 -12.80
C VAL A 25 -3.43 -12.92 -14.16
N LYS A 26 -4.75 -12.97 -14.36
CA LYS A 26 -5.36 -13.36 -15.65
C LYS A 26 -6.00 -12.14 -16.32
N PRO A 27 -5.72 -11.86 -17.60
CA PRO A 27 -6.24 -10.68 -18.32
C PRO A 27 -7.77 -10.55 -18.42
N GLY A 28 -8.53 -11.64 -18.19
CA GLY A 28 -9.98 -11.69 -18.43
C GLY A 28 -10.89 -11.64 -17.19
N HIS A 29 -10.36 -11.47 -15.96
CA HIS A 29 -11.23 -11.38 -14.78
C HIS A 29 -11.78 -9.95 -14.62
N ASN A 30 -13.10 -9.80 -14.55
CA ASN A 30 -13.77 -8.50 -14.32
C ASN A 30 -13.86 -8.09 -12.84
N ARG A 31 -13.36 -8.92 -11.92
CA ARG A 31 -13.26 -8.58 -10.51
C ARG A 31 -12.34 -7.37 -10.33
N SER A 32 -12.78 -6.41 -9.54
CA SER A 32 -12.17 -5.08 -9.42
C SER A 32 -11.78 -4.72 -7.99
N THR A 33 -12.24 -5.48 -6.99
CA THR A 33 -11.98 -5.17 -5.59
C THR A 33 -11.49 -6.39 -4.83
N VAL A 34 -10.33 -6.27 -4.20
CA VAL A 34 -9.82 -7.22 -3.21
C VAL A 34 -10.41 -6.85 -1.84
N THR A 35 -10.81 -7.85 -1.07
CA THR A 35 -11.16 -7.70 0.36
C THR A 35 -10.29 -8.60 1.21
N LEU A 36 -9.80 -8.08 2.33
CA LEU A 36 -8.94 -8.82 3.24
C LEU A 36 -9.28 -8.53 4.70
N THR A 37 -9.14 -9.53 5.55
CA THR A 37 -9.21 -9.38 7.01
C THR A 37 -7.84 -9.68 7.60
N GLN A 38 -7.43 -8.91 8.60
CA GLN A 38 -6.10 -8.98 9.20
C GLN A 38 -6.18 -9.11 10.72
N THR A 39 -5.23 -9.84 11.28
CA THR A 39 -4.87 -9.73 12.71
C THR A 39 -3.42 -9.28 12.80
N GLY A 40 -3.06 -8.54 13.83
CA GLY A 40 -1.70 -8.08 13.94
C GLY A 40 -1.42 -7.30 15.20
N ARG A 41 -0.28 -6.62 15.17
CA ARG A 41 0.14 -5.70 16.20
C ARG A 41 0.69 -4.42 15.60
N MET A 42 0.43 -3.30 16.27
CA MET A 42 0.95 -2.00 15.88
C MET A 42 1.38 -1.19 17.09
N LYS A 43 2.29 -0.25 16.89
CA LYS A 43 2.68 0.73 17.90
C LYS A 43 1.89 2.01 17.73
N ALA A 44 1.46 2.62 18.84
CA ALA A 44 0.79 3.92 18.83
C ALA A 44 1.74 5.07 18.45
N LYS A 45 3.04 4.90 18.71
CA LYS A 45 4.14 5.79 18.32
C LYS A 45 5.36 4.95 17.96
N ILE A 46 6.23 5.45 17.09
CA ILE A 46 7.38 4.69 16.57
C ILE A 46 8.33 4.25 17.70
N ASP A 47 8.51 5.11 18.70
CA ASP A 47 9.34 4.92 19.91
C ASP A 47 8.63 4.14 21.03
N ALA A 48 7.36 3.76 20.85
CA ALA A 48 6.62 3.03 21.86
C ALA A 48 7.23 1.63 22.06
N LYS A 49 7.48 1.27 23.33
CA LYS A 49 7.94 -0.08 23.71
C LYS A 49 6.82 -1.12 23.59
N SER A 50 5.58 -0.71 23.84
CA SER A 50 4.41 -1.59 23.85
C SER A 50 3.75 -1.68 22.48
N TRP A 51 3.34 -2.90 22.15
CA TRP A 51 2.55 -3.20 20.96
C TRP A 51 1.08 -3.38 21.33
N LEU A 52 0.18 -2.85 20.51
CA LEU A 52 -1.25 -3.04 20.62
C LEU A 52 -1.68 -4.09 19.59
N ALA A 53 -2.38 -5.12 20.05
CA ALA A 53 -3.05 -6.05 19.13
C ALA A 53 -4.15 -5.31 18.37
N PHE A 54 -4.35 -5.67 17.10
CA PHE A 54 -5.42 -5.13 16.28
C PHE A 54 -6.05 -6.21 15.40
N THR A 55 -7.30 -5.96 15.01
CA THR A 55 -8.00 -6.62 13.89
C THR A 55 -8.38 -5.58 12.86
N ALA A 56 -8.32 -5.92 11.57
CA ALA A 56 -8.70 -4.99 10.51
C ALA A 56 -9.44 -5.66 9.35
N GLU A 57 -10.24 -4.86 8.67
CA GLU A 57 -10.83 -5.17 7.37
C GLU A 57 -10.32 -4.15 6.36
N GLN A 58 -10.06 -4.60 5.14
CA GLN A 58 -9.58 -3.72 4.08
C GLN A 58 -10.16 -4.11 2.73
N SER A 59 -10.52 -3.09 1.95
CA SER A 59 -10.78 -3.21 0.52
C SER A 59 -9.72 -2.50 -0.30
N ILE A 60 -9.26 -3.09 -1.40
CA ILE A 60 -8.28 -2.50 -2.33
C ILE A 60 -8.85 -2.59 -3.76
N SER A 61 -8.90 -1.46 -4.46
CA SER A 61 -9.28 -1.41 -5.88
C SER A 61 -8.14 -1.93 -6.76
N THR A 62 -8.48 -2.66 -7.82
CA THR A 62 -7.51 -3.10 -8.83
C THR A 62 -7.56 -2.27 -10.10
N GLN A 63 -8.43 -1.27 -10.17
CA GLN A 63 -8.62 -0.44 -11.38
C GLN A 63 -8.24 1.02 -11.14
N THR A 64 -8.26 1.45 -9.88
CA THR A 64 -7.96 2.82 -9.45
C THR A 64 -7.06 2.77 -8.23
N CYS A 65 -6.31 3.85 -7.98
CA CYS A 65 -5.54 3.97 -6.74
C CYS A 65 -6.51 4.28 -5.59
N ALA A 66 -7.11 3.23 -5.02
CA ALA A 66 -8.08 3.36 -3.95
C ALA A 66 -8.04 2.17 -2.99
N PHE A 67 -8.19 2.46 -1.70
CA PHE A 67 -8.37 1.46 -0.64
C PHE A 67 -9.15 2.06 0.54
N ASP A 68 -9.70 1.20 1.39
CA ASP A 68 -10.33 1.57 2.66
C ASP A 68 -9.93 0.51 3.68
N TRP A 69 -9.15 0.90 4.67
CA TRP A 69 -8.65 0.06 5.76
C TRP A 69 -9.28 0.52 7.07
N ARG A 70 -9.90 -0.40 7.80
CA ARG A 70 -10.58 -0.14 9.07
C ARG A 70 -10.06 -1.10 10.11
N ALA A 71 -9.56 -0.57 11.21
CA ALA A 71 -8.98 -1.37 12.27
C ALA A 71 -9.59 -1.07 13.63
N GLN A 72 -9.53 -2.06 14.50
CA GLN A 72 -9.81 -1.95 15.92
C GLN A 72 -8.56 -2.42 16.68
N ALA A 73 -8.09 -1.65 17.64
CA ALA A 73 -6.88 -1.90 18.40
C ALA A 73 -7.10 -1.71 19.91
N GLY A 74 -6.27 -2.40 20.70
CA GLY A 74 -6.29 -2.34 22.17
C GLY A 74 -7.32 -3.29 22.81
N PRO A 75 -7.34 -3.36 24.16
CA PRO A 75 -8.28 -4.22 24.88
C PRO A 75 -9.72 -3.90 24.49
N PHE A 76 -10.48 -4.92 24.10
CA PHE A 76 -11.88 -4.80 23.65
C PHE A 76 -12.10 -3.90 22.41
N GLY A 77 -11.06 -3.58 21.62
CA GLY A 77 -11.20 -2.78 20.40
C GLY A 77 -11.55 -1.30 20.64
N VAL A 78 -11.15 -0.76 21.79
CA VAL A 78 -11.48 0.61 22.21
C VAL A 78 -10.86 1.69 21.33
N VAL A 79 -9.87 1.39 20.49
CA VAL A 79 -9.37 2.33 19.48
C VAL A 79 -9.79 1.85 18.11
N SER A 80 -10.41 2.70 17.30
CA SER A 80 -10.69 2.38 15.90
C SER A 80 -9.95 3.32 14.98
N GLY A 81 -9.29 2.78 13.96
CA GLY A 81 -8.65 3.55 12.90
C GLY A 81 -9.37 3.35 11.56
N ARG A 82 -9.43 4.41 10.75
CA ARG A 82 -9.77 4.31 9.34
C ARG A 82 -8.73 5.06 8.53
N ASP A 83 -8.15 4.36 7.57
CA ASP A 83 -7.22 4.92 6.60
C ASP A 83 -7.74 4.58 5.20
N ALA A 84 -7.82 5.56 4.32
CA ALA A 84 -8.40 5.37 3.00
C ALA A 84 -7.81 6.31 1.96
N LEU A 85 -7.74 5.83 0.72
CA LEU A 85 -7.54 6.62 -0.48
C LEU A 85 -8.74 6.41 -1.39
N LYS A 86 -9.41 7.49 -1.79
CA LYS A 86 -10.53 7.40 -2.73
C LYS A 86 -10.62 8.69 -3.55
N ASP A 87 -10.82 8.55 -4.85
CA ASP A 87 -11.01 9.67 -5.78
C ASP A 87 -9.89 10.73 -5.70
N GLY A 88 -8.65 10.30 -5.42
CA GLY A 88 -7.48 11.18 -5.25
C GLY A 88 -7.38 11.87 -3.89
N GLU A 89 -8.30 11.60 -2.96
CA GLU A 89 -8.28 12.13 -1.60
C GLU A 89 -7.84 11.06 -0.60
N GLY A 90 -6.89 11.41 0.28
CA GLY A 90 -6.51 10.61 1.43
C GLY A 90 -7.39 10.93 2.64
N ARG A 91 -7.62 9.93 3.49
CA ARG A 91 -8.38 10.07 4.73
C ARG A 91 -7.73 9.23 5.83
N PHE A 92 -7.37 9.89 6.92
CA PHE A 92 -6.82 9.25 8.11
C PHE A 92 -7.57 9.72 9.35
N ASP A 93 -8.35 8.83 9.95
CA ASP A 93 -9.16 9.05 11.15
C ASP A 93 -8.78 8.02 12.22
N ILE A 94 -8.44 8.47 13.43
CA ILE A 94 -8.32 7.62 14.62
C ILE A 94 -9.38 8.07 15.62
N MET A 95 -10.16 7.13 16.12
CA MET A 95 -11.19 7.35 17.13
C MET A 95 -10.93 6.49 18.38
N ALA A 96 -11.20 7.05 19.56
CA ALA A 96 -11.37 6.33 20.82
C ALA A 96 -12.85 5.95 20.99
N LEU A 97 -13.09 4.80 21.60
CA LEU A 97 -14.39 4.18 21.84
C LEU A 97 -15.26 4.03 20.58
N GLY A 98 -14.67 4.14 19.38
CA GLY A 98 -15.37 4.08 18.10
C GLY A 98 -16.04 5.39 17.65
N PHE A 99 -16.07 6.45 18.46
CA PHE A 99 -16.79 7.70 18.13
C PHE A 99 -16.13 9.00 18.60
N ILE A 100 -15.09 8.96 19.45
CA ILE A 100 -14.38 10.15 19.94
C ILE A 100 -13.12 10.36 19.09
N PRO A 101 -13.00 11.42 18.26
CA PRO A 101 -11.82 11.61 17.42
C PRO A 101 -10.55 11.89 18.25
N ILE A 102 -9.53 11.05 18.07
CA ILE A 102 -8.18 11.23 18.64
C ILE A 102 -7.30 12.01 17.66
N ALA A 103 -7.37 11.66 16.37
CA ALA A 103 -6.62 12.31 15.32
C ALA A 103 -7.45 12.31 14.03
N ARG A 104 -7.49 13.46 13.36
CA ARG A 104 -8.01 13.58 12.00
C ARG A 104 -7.00 14.39 11.19
N ALA A 105 -6.46 13.76 10.16
CA ALA A 105 -5.57 14.46 9.25
C ALA A 105 -6.38 15.49 8.44
N ALA A 106 -5.89 16.73 8.36
CA ALA A 106 -6.39 17.69 7.40
C ALA A 106 -6.05 17.22 5.98
N ARG A 107 -6.93 17.50 5.01
CA ARG A 107 -6.65 17.22 3.60
C ARG A 107 -5.39 18.00 3.18
N SER A 108 -4.39 17.29 2.67
CA SER A 108 -3.13 17.88 2.20
C SER A 108 -2.50 17.02 1.10
N ALA A 109 -1.66 17.63 0.26
CA ALA A 109 -0.89 16.89 -0.73
C ALA A 109 0.01 15.82 -0.07
N ALA A 110 0.58 16.12 1.10
CA ALA A 110 1.39 15.18 1.86
C ALA A 110 0.60 13.93 2.29
N LEU A 111 -0.64 14.08 2.75
CA LEU A 111 -1.52 12.96 3.07
C LEU A 111 -1.78 12.10 1.83
N VAL A 112 -2.12 12.72 0.69
CA VAL A 112 -2.35 12.00 -0.57
C VAL A 112 -1.09 11.26 -1.04
N ARG A 113 0.09 11.86 -0.92
CA ARG A 113 1.38 11.20 -1.23
C ARG A 113 1.57 9.95 -0.37
N GLY A 114 1.35 10.06 0.95
CA GLY A 114 1.45 8.95 1.88
C GLY A 114 0.50 7.79 1.49
N GLU A 115 -0.75 8.11 1.20
CA GLU A 115 -1.72 7.08 0.85
C GLU A 115 -1.52 6.47 -0.55
N LEU A 116 -1.02 7.25 -1.51
CA LEU A 116 -0.58 6.69 -2.79
C LEU A 116 0.60 5.72 -2.58
N MET A 117 1.63 6.11 -1.82
CA MET A 117 2.76 5.23 -1.52
C MET A 117 2.32 3.97 -0.78
N ARG A 118 1.31 4.05 0.11
CA ARG A 118 0.71 2.88 0.76
C ARG A 118 0.04 1.97 -0.26
N TYR A 119 -0.84 2.50 -1.10
CA TYR A 119 -1.52 1.75 -2.15
C TYR A 119 -0.52 1.02 -3.06
N LEU A 120 0.55 1.71 -3.47
CA LEU A 120 1.60 1.15 -4.31
C LEU A 120 2.38 0.03 -3.62
N ALA A 121 2.69 0.18 -2.32
CA ALA A 121 3.35 -0.86 -1.54
C ALA A 121 2.49 -2.11 -1.36
N GLU A 122 1.17 -1.95 -1.29
CA GLU A 122 0.22 -3.04 -1.06
C GLU A 122 -0.20 -3.79 -2.34
N LEU A 123 0.40 -3.50 -3.50
CA LEU A 123 0.14 -4.22 -4.76
C LEU A 123 0.40 -5.73 -4.66
N ALA A 124 1.22 -6.17 -3.69
CA ALA A 124 1.40 -7.59 -3.38
C ALA A 124 0.11 -8.30 -2.93
N TRP A 125 -0.84 -7.59 -2.31
CA TRP A 125 -2.16 -8.11 -1.96
C TRP A 125 -3.21 -7.90 -3.05
N ALA A 126 -2.96 -7.04 -4.04
CA ALA A 126 -3.86 -6.75 -5.14
C ALA A 126 -3.15 -6.86 -6.51
N PRO A 127 -2.56 -8.02 -6.86
CA PRO A 127 -1.68 -8.14 -8.02
C PRO A 127 -2.35 -7.83 -9.36
N ASP A 128 -3.68 -8.00 -9.47
CA ASP A 128 -4.44 -7.64 -10.68
C ASP A 128 -4.31 -6.16 -11.06
N ALA A 129 -4.05 -5.29 -10.08
CA ALA A 129 -3.82 -3.87 -10.33
C ALA A 129 -2.65 -3.62 -11.28
N ILE A 130 -1.67 -4.52 -11.34
CA ILE A 130 -0.49 -4.40 -12.21
C ILE A 130 -0.90 -4.31 -13.70
N LEU A 131 -1.92 -5.07 -14.11
CA LEU A 131 -2.41 -5.05 -15.49
C LEU A 131 -3.64 -4.17 -15.69
N LYS A 132 -4.45 -3.97 -14.63
CA LYS A 132 -5.77 -3.33 -14.75
C LYS A 132 -5.80 -1.86 -14.37
N ASN A 133 -4.87 -1.38 -13.53
CA ASN A 133 -4.89 0.01 -13.09
C ASN A 133 -4.06 0.87 -14.06
N THR A 134 -4.76 1.60 -14.91
CA THR A 134 -4.16 2.47 -15.94
C THR A 134 -3.55 3.75 -15.38
N ALA A 135 -3.76 4.07 -14.10
CA ALA A 135 -3.12 5.21 -13.44
C ALA A 135 -1.68 4.89 -13.00
N LEU A 136 -1.28 3.61 -13.01
CA LEU A 136 0.06 3.18 -12.65
C LEU A 136 1.05 3.40 -13.80
N ARG A 137 2.19 3.99 -13.47
CA ARG A 137 3.32 4.18 -14.37
C ARG A 137 4.44 3.28 -13.92
N TRP A 138 4.96 2.47 -14.83
CA TRP A 138 5.93 1.43 -14.52
C TRP A 138 7.26 1.68 -15.19
N ARG A 139 8.35 1.39 -14.47
CA ARG A 139 9.72 1.41 -14.98
C ARG A 139 10.50 0.22 -14.44
N GLU A 140 11.42 -0.28 -15.24
CA GLU A 140 12.41 -1.26 -14.78
C GLU A 140 13.44 -0.55 -13.89
N GLY A 141 13.80 -1.19 -12.78
CA GLY A 141 14.81 -0.72 -11.84
C GLY A 141 16.13 -1.45 -11.99
N GLY A 142 16.83 -1.64 -10.87
CA GLY A 142 17.97 -2.53 -10.77
C GLY A 142 17.58 -4.01 -10.86
N ALA A 143 18.58 -4.90 -10.73
CA ALA A 143 18.33 -6.33 -10.71
C ALA A 143 17.37 -6.70 -9.57
N GLY A 144 16.22 -7.29 -9.92
CA GLY A 144 15.19 -7.67 -8.96
C GLY A 144 14.32 -6.52 -8.46
N GLU A 145 14.35 -5.35 -9.12
CA GLU A 145 13.55 -4.19 -8.73
C GLU A 145 12.64 -3.69 -9.85
N ILE A 146 11.42 -3.32 -9.48
CA ILE A 146 10.44 -2.69 -10.36
C ILE A 146 9.93 -1.42 -9.69
N LEU A 147 9.95 -0.31 -10.42
CA LEU A 147 9.44 0.97 -9.92
C LEU A 147 8.01 1.16 -10.39
N VAL A 148 7.16 1.58 -9.47
CA VAL A 148 5.77 1.91 -9.75
C VAL A 148 5.46 3.32 -9.23
N GLY A 149 4.86 4.15 -10.08
CA GLY A 149 4.48 5.51 -9.75
C GLY A 149 3.00 5.78 -10.00
N ALA A 150 2.45 6.73 -9.25
CA ALA A 150 1.07 7.19 -9.36
C ALA A 150 0.95 8.68 -8.97
N GLY A 151 -0.27 9.24 -9.06
CA GLY A 151 -0.51 10.66 -8.81
C GLY A 151 0.02 11.59 -9.90
N ALA A 152 -0.13 12.90 -9.70
CA ALA A 152 0.32 13.94 -10.62
C ALA A 152 0.67 15.23 -9.86
N GLY A 153 1.49 16.09 -10.46
CA GLY A 153 1.93 17.35 -9.84
C GLY A 153 2.55 17.12 -8.47
N GLU A 154 2.10 17.87 -7.47
CA GLU A 154 2.61 17.79 -6.08
C GLU A 154 2.36 16.43 -5.40
N THR A 155 1.41 15.65 -5.90
CA THR A 155 1.06 14.31 -5.36
C THR A 155 1.75 13.17 -6.11
N ALA A 156 2.61 13.46 -7.09
CA ALA A 156 3.33 12.42 -7.81
C ALA A 156 4.29 11.68 -6.88
N VAL A 157 4.17 10.35 -6.84
CA VAL A 157 4.99 9.47 -6.00
C VAL A 157 5.51 8.29 -6.80
N GLU A 158 6.56 7.66 -6.30
CA GLU A 158 7.14 6.42 -6.81
C GLU A 158 7.52 5.52 -5.64
N VAL A 159 7.34 4.21 -5.81
CA VAL A 159 7.72 3.16 -4.85
C VAL A 159 8.55 2.12 -5.59
N VAL A 160 9.63 1.68 -4.96
CA VAL A 160 10.45 0.57 -5.45
C VAL A 160 9.88 -0.72 -4.89
N LEU A 161 9.51 -1.66 -5.76
CA LEU A 161 9.12 -3.02 -5.40
C LEU A 161 10.33 -3.93 -5.60
N SER A 162 10.78 -4.60 -4.54
CA SER A 162 11.81 -5.62 -4.64
C SER A 162 11.19 -7.00 -4.86
N LEU A 163 11.84 -7.83 -5.67
CA LEU A 163 11.42 -9.19 -5.94
C LEU A 163 12.28 -10.18 -5.15
N ASP A 164 11.65 -11.26 -4.66
CA ASP A 164 12.39 -12.40 -4.11
C ASP A 164 13.01 -13.25 -5.22
N THR A 165 13.77 -14.27 -4.82
CA THR A 165 14.41 -15.23 -5.74
C THR A 165 13.41 -16.04 -6.58
N GLU A 166 12.13 -16.07 -6.18
CA GLU A 166 11.07 -16.73 -6.95
C GLU A 166 10.36 -15.75 -7.90
N GLY A 167 10.65 -14.46 -7.86
CA GLY A 167 10.02 -13.44 -8.71
C GLY A 167 8.72 -12.86 -8.15
N ARG A 168 8.49 -12.95 -6.83
CA ARG A 168 7.34 -12.38 -6.11
C ARG A 168 7.74 -11.09 -5.40
N ILE A 169 6.77 -10.21 -5.12
CA ILE A 169 7.05 -8.93 -4.43
C ILE A 169 7.47 -9.19 -2.98
N ALA A 170 8.76 -9.13 -2.69
CA ALA A 170 9.31 -9.33 -1.34
C ALA A 170 9.15 -8.10 -0.45
N GLY A 171 9.14 -6.92 -1.04
CA GLY A 171 9.07 -5.68 -0.29
C GLY A 171 8.77 -4.47 -1.14
N ALA A 172 8.52 -3.37 -0.44
CA ALA A 172 8.25 -2.07 -1.01
C ALA A 172 9.08 -1.01 -0.27
N PHE A 173 9.59 -0.02 -0.98
CA PHE A 173 10.39 1.06 -0.41
C PHE A 173 9.99 2.42 -0.99
N ALA A 174 9.80 3.40 -0.11
CA ALA A 174 9.61 4.80 -0.45
C ALA A 174 10.63 5.64 0.34
N GLY A 175 11.50 6.38 -0.34
CA GLY A 175 12.58 7.14 0.32
C GLY A 175 12.10 8.40 1.04
N ASP A 176 10.95 8.94 0.66
CA ASP A 176 10.48 10.27 1.07
C ASP A 176 9.02 10.26 1.57
N ARG A 177 8.55 9.12 2.12
CA ARG A 177 7.17 9.04 2.61
C ARG A 177 6.96 10.05 3.75
N PRO A 178 5.91 10.90 3.70
CA PRO A 178 5.59 11.79 4.79
C PRO A 178 5.20 11.00 6.05
N ARG A 179 5.98 11.16 7.13
CA ARG A 179 5.72 10.51 8.43
C ARG A 179 4.58 11.15 9.22
N SER A 180 4.16 12.35 8.83
CA SER A 180 3.07 13.10 9.42
C SER A 180 2.17 13.67 8.34
N ALA A 181 0.85 13.65 8.59
CA ALA A 181 -0.16 14.30 7.75
C ALA A 181 -0.44 15.76 8.16
N THR A 182 0.25 16.25 9.19
CA THR A 182 0.27 17.66 9.62
C THR A 182 1.71 18.18 9.62
N ALA A 183 1.90 19.47 9.34
CA ALA A 183 3.21 20.08 9.38
C ALA A 183 3.86 19.90 10.78
N PRO A 184 5.17 19.62 10.86
CA PRO A 184 6.10 19.44 9.74
C PRO A 184 5.89 18.08 9.03
N PHE A 185 5.82 18.11 7.69
CA PHE A 185 5.74 16.91 6.84
C PHE A 185 7.14 16.32 6.70
N LEU A 186 7.58 15.54 7.69
CA LEU A 186 8.92 14.95 7.71
C LEU A 186 8.99 13.83 6.65
N PRO A 187 9.70 14.01 5.53
CA PRO A 187 9.92 12.93 4.57
C PRO A 187 10.89 11.93 5.21
N THR A 188 10.54 10.65 5.20
CA THR A 188 11.32 9.63 5.91
C THR A 188 11.28 8.34 5.10
N PRO A 189 12.41 7.61 4.97
CA PRO A 189 12.39 6.33 4.30
C PRO A 189 11.46 5.34 5.01
N TRP A 190 10.67 4.65 4.22
CA TRP A 190 9.60 3.78 4.66
C TRP A 190 9.66 2.47 3.89
N ARG A 191 9.58 1.35 4.61
CA ARG A 191 9.78 0.03 4.05
C ARG A 191 8.69 -0.93 4.50
N GLY A 192 8.13 -1.64 3.53
CA GLY A 192 7.29 -2.81 3.76
C GLY A 192 8.02 -4.09 3.37
N ARG A 193 7.76 -5.18 4.08
CA ARG A 193 8.22 -6.53 3.75
C ARG A 193 7.06 -7.51 3.78
N PHE A 194 7.12 -8.48 2.89
CA PHE A 194 6.14 -9.53 2.71
C PHE A 194 6.77 -10.90 2.92
N SER A 195 6.02 -11.81 3.53
CA SER A 195 6.45 -13.18 3.77
C SER A 195 5.24 -14.13 3.81
N ASP A 196 5.50 -15.42 4.03
CA ASP A 196 4.45 -16.46 4.09
C ASP A 196 3.62 -16.46 2.79
N TYR A 197 4.32 -16.51 1.66
CA TYR A 197 3.70 -16.54 0.34
C TYR A 197 2.96 -17.85 0.11
N ARG A 198 1.70 -17.74 -0.32
CA ARG A 198 0.82 -18.89 -0.58
C ARG A 198 0.11 -18.71 -1.90
N ARG A 199 -0.21 -19.84 -2.54
CA ARG A 199 -1.12 -19.86 -3.69
C ARG A 199 -2.55 -19.84 -3.18
N HIS A 200 -3.30 -18.77 -3.46
CA HIS A 200 -4.69 -18.60 -3.03
C HIS A 200 -5.51 -17.99 -4.17
N GLU A 201 -6.66 -18.60 -4.48
CA GLU A 201 -7.50 -18.25 -5.65
C GLU A 201 -6.71 -18.03 -6.96
N GLY A 202 -5.70 -18.88 -7.18
CA GLY A 202 -4.86 -18.84 -8.38
C GLY A 202 -3.81 -17.72 -8.42
N ARG A 203 -3.60 -16.99 -7.32
CA ARG A 203 -2.58 -15.94 -7.18
C ARG A 203 -1.53 -16.30 -6.15
N TRP A 204 -0.32 -15.78 -6.31
CA TRP A 204 0.67 -15.77 -5.24
C TRP A 204 0.45 -14.53 -4.38
N LEU A 205 0.14 -14.73 -3.10
CA LEU A 205 -0.17 -13.67 -2.15
C LEU A 205 0.62 -13.87 -0.86
N PRO A 206 1.16 -12.80 -0.24
CA PRO A 206 1.77 -12.90 1.07
C PRO A 206 0.70 -12.91 2.17
N PHE A 207 0.82 -13.84 3.11
CA PHE A 207 -0.07 -13.94 4.28
C PHE A 207 0.51 -13.32 5.54
N ALA A 208 1.72 -12.77 5.46
CA ALA A 208 2.32 -11.95 6.51
C ALA A 208 2.98 -10.70 5.92
N GLY A 209 2.90 -9.59 6.64
CA GLY A 209 3.53 -8.33 6.27
C GLY A 209 4.00 -7.55 7.48
N GLU A 210 5.03 -6.74 7.27
CA GLU A 210 5.52 -5.79 8.28
C GLU A 210 5.99 -4.49 7.65
N VAL A 211 5.96 -3.42 8.44
CA VAL A 211 6.30 -2.08 7.98
C VAL A 211 7.11 -1.34 9.03
N GLY A 212 8.15 -0.64 8.57
CA GLY A 212 9.06 0.14 9.38
C GLY A 212 9.43 1.48 8.74
N TRP A 213 9.91 2.39 9.60
CA TRP A 213 10.58 3.63 9.20
C TRP A 213 12.09 3.47 9.38
N GLU A 214 12.88 4.09 8.50
CA GLU A 214 14.31 4.25 8.70
C GLU A 214 14.57 5.65 9.28
N ILE A 215 15.11 5.71 10.49
CA ILE A 215 15.39 6.97 11.20
C ILE A 215 16.81 6.87 11.72
N GLU A 216 17.66 7.85 11.37
CA GLU A 216 19.06 7.88 11.81
C GLU A 216 19.86 6.60 11.45
N GLY A 217 19.47 5.93 10.35
CA GLY A 217 20.09 4.69 9.89
C GLY A 217 19.59 3.42 10.59
N GLU A 218 18.65 3.55 11.53
CA GLU A 218 18.03 2.41 12.22
C GLU A 218 16.61 2.14 11.72
N GLU A 219 16.25 0.86 11.62
CA GLU A 219 14.90 0.45 11.29
C GLU A 219 14.01 0.37 12.53
N HIS A 220 12.88 1.09 12.49
CA HIS A 220 11.86 1.08 13.51
C HIS A 220 10.56 0.47 12.99
N LEU A 221 10.37 -0.83 13.25
CA LEU A 221 9.10 -1.51 13.00
C LEU A 221 7.98 -0.93 13.88
N TYR A 222 6.83 -0.66 13.25
CA TYR A 222 5.64 -0.13 13.93
C TYR A 222 4.34 -0.86 13.57
N TRP A 223 4.34 -1.73 12.56
CA TRP A 223 3.18 -2.50 12.15
C TRP A 223 3.59 -3.89 11.68
N GLN A 224 2.88 -4.92 12.12
CA GLN A 224 3.04 -6.30 11.67
C GLN A 224 1.66 -6.96 11.64
N ALA A 225 1.36 -7.71 10.58
CA ALA A 225 0.07 -8.38 10.47
C ALA A 225 0.13 -9.69 9.69
N ARG A 226 -0.92 -10.47 9.88
CA ARG A 226 -1.26 -11.64 9.11
C ARG A 226 -2.59 -11.43 8.39
N VAL A 227 -2.69 -11.95 7.18
CA VAL A 227 -3.96 -12.02 6.44
C VAL A 227 -4.69 -13.27 6.91
N GLU A 228 -5.91 -13.12 7.42
CA GLU A 228 -6.76 -14.24 7.84
C GLU A 228 -7.67 -14.70 6.70
N ARG A 229 -8.18 -13.75 5.91
CA ARG A 229 -9.03 -14.01 4.75
C ARG A 229 -8.64 -13.06 3.64
N TRP A 230 -8.68 -13.58 2.43
CA TRP A 230 -8.52 -12.82 1.19
C TRP A 230 -9.59 -13.28 0.22
N GLY A 231 -10.24 -12.33 -0.42
CA GLY A 231 -11.23 -12.56 -1.46
C GLY A 231 -11.17 -11.45 -2.51
N MET A 232 -11.78 -11.69 -3.65
CA MET A 232 -11.85 -10.72 -4.73
C MET A 232 -13.22 -10.78 -5.39
N ASN A 233 -13.84 -9.62 -5.58
CA ASN A 233 -15.16 -9.44 -6.17
C ASN A 233 -15.12 -8.51 -7.39
#